data_AF-A0A927C5J5-F1
#
_entry.id   AF-A0A927C5J5-F1
#
_cell.length_a   1.000
_cell.length_b   1.000
_cell.length_c   1.000
_cell.angle_alpha   90.00
_cell.angle_beta   90.00
_cell.angle_gamma   90.00
#
_symmetry.space_group_name_H-M   'P 1'
#
loop_
_entity.id
_entity.type
_entity.pdbx_description
1 polymer ?
#
loop_
_entity_poly.entity_id
_entity_poly.type
_entity_poly.pdbx_seq_one_letter_code
_entity_poly.pdbx_strand_id
1 'polypeptide(L)'
;MNATGKGIYAMKKATVEQLDVYREEVCGRCPGSLWGSKSICRVHQCSIGQIEACPQWETGRIVSGAYETDLDRTAAKTEEMEQVEEELKDYPWMLREIERLRGLLEQVGAGMTGVYGLDAAMPKGKGGHADTVHREANKREKHWSRLKQLEAKVTRLDAAAERVQDNRKRTVLACLMEGQRMNQIARHIGVSRQRLHEMKRELVRTLAEDIFGEKREDIS
;
A
#
# COMPACT_ATOMS: atom_id res chain seq x y z
N MET A 1 38.70 -6.80 -56.44
CA MET A 1 38.12 -5.44 -56.42
C MET A 1 36.65 -5.61 -56.03
N ASN A 2 36.12 -5.16 -54.90
CA ASN A 2 36.61 -4.28 -53.86
C ASN A 2 36.09 -4.76 -52.50
N ALA A 3 36.91 -4.56 -51.47
CA ALA A 3 36.54 -4.65 -50.07
C ALA A 3 35.60 -3.51 -49.68
N THR A 4 34.71 -3.77 -48.72
CA THR A 4 34.19 -2.87 -47.65
C THR A 4 32.91 -3.53 -47.09
N GLY A 5 32.71 -3.72 -45.79
CA GLY A 5 33.49 -3.38 -44.63
C GLY A 5 33.06 -4.27 -43.47
N LYS A 6 34.04 -4.64 -42.64
CA LYS A 6 33.82 -5.22 -41.32
C LYS A 6 33.05 -4.19 -40.47
N GLY A 7 31.80 -4.50 -40.15
CA GLY A 7 31.06 -3.90 -39.05
C GLY A 7 30.73 -5.01 -38.06
N ILE A 8 31.75 -5.51 -37.34
CA ILE A 8 31.55 -6.40 -36.20
C ILE A 8 31.02 -5.52 -35.07
N TYR A 9 29.72 -5.21 -35.09
CA TYR A 9 29.03 -4.80 -33.89
C TYR A 9 28.85 -6.07 -33.05
N ALA A 10 29.74 -6.26 -32.10
CA ALA A 10 29.56 -7.24 -31.04
C ALA A 10 28.33 -6.82 -30.22
N MET A 11 27.14 -7.20 -30.70
CA MET A 11 25.93 -7.09 -29.91
C MET A 11 26.07 -7.99 -28.69
N LYS A 12 25.76 -7.46 -27.50
CA LYS A 12 25.49 -8.30 -26.34
C LYS A 12 24.50 -9.37 -26.80
N LYS A 13 24.85 -10.65 -26.65
CA LYS A 13 23.95 -11.75 -27.01
C LYS A 13 22.61 -11.48 -26.31
N ALA A 14 21.57 -11.22 -27.11
CA ALA A 14 20.23 -11.11 -26.56
C ALA A 14 19.91 -12.43 -25.86
N THR A 15 19.31 -12.32 -24.67
CA THR A 15 18.82 -13.50 -23.97
C THR A 15 17.71 -14.16 -24.78
N VAL A 16 17.47 -15.45 -24.56
CA VAL A 16 16.41 -16.20 -25.27
C VAL A 16 15.06 -15.51 -25.11
N GLU A 17 14.77 -15.03 -23.90
CA GLU A 17 13.55 -14.27 -23.58
C GLU A 17 13.42 -12.98 -24.42
N GLN A 18 14.52 -12.23 -24.59
CA GLN A 18 14.52 -11.02 -25.42
C GLN A 18 14.29 -11.33 -26.90
N LEU A 19 14.87 -12.43 -27.41
CA LEU A 19 14.65 -12.86 -28.79
C LEU A 19 13.19 -13.24 -29.05
N ASP A 20 12.53 -13.89 -28.10
CA ASP A 20 11.13 -14.28 -28.23
C ASP A 20 10.20 -13.06 -28.23
N VAL A 21 10.45 -12.07 -27.38
CA VAL A 21 9.73 -10.78 -27.41
C VAL A 21 9.89 -10.09 -28.77
N TYR A 22 11.11 -10.01 -29.31
CA TYR A 22 11.33 -9.38 -30.63
C TYR A 22 10.65 -10.15 -31.77
N ARG A 23 10.59 -11.49 -31.68
CA ARG A 23 9.89 -12.33 -32.66
C ARG A 23 8.38 -12.11 -32.60
N GLU A 24 7.80 -12.01 -31.41
CA GLU A 24 6.36 -11.81 -31.29
C GLU A 24 5.94 -10.37 -31.64
N GLU A 25 6.58 -9.36 -31.05
CA GLU A 25 6.11 -7.98 -31.15
C GLU A 25 6.56 -7.28 -32.43
N VAL A 26 7.81 -7.52 -32.86
CA VAL A 26 8.38 -6.86 -34.03
C VAL A 26 8.19 -7.71 -35.27
N CYS A 27 8.53 -9.00 -35.24
CA CYS A 27 8.29 -9.85 -36.41
C CYS A 27 6.79 -10.08 -36.64
N GLY A 28 5.93 -10.10 -35.62
CA GLY A 28 4.48 -10.20 -35.81
C GLY A 28 3.84 -9.02 -36.57
N ARG A 29 4.49 -7.85 -36.57
CA ARG A 29 4.02 -6.62 -37.23
C ARG A 29 4.85 -6.23 -38.46
N CYS A 30 5.95 -6.95 -38.71
CA CYS A 30 6.88 -6.64 -39.79
C CYS A 30 6.28 -7.02 -41.15
N PRO A 31 6.26 -6.12 -42.15
CA PRO A 31 5.71 -6.40 -43.48
C PRO A 31 6.49 -7.49 -44.24
N GLY A 32 7.71 -7.81 -43.80
CA GLY A 32 8.55 -8.87 -44.38
C GLY A 32 8.32 -10.26 -43.76
N SER A 33 7.56 -10.37 -42.67
CA SER A 33 7.20 -11.66 -42.08
C SER A 33 5.84 -12.12 -42.62
N LEU A 34 5.67 -13.43 -42.79
CA LEU A 34 4.36 -14.05 -43.04
C LEU A 34 3.81 -14.62 -41.73
N TRP A 35 3.91 -13.84 -40.64
CA TRP A 35 3.52 -14.27 -39.30
C TRP A 35 2.10 -14.87 -39.31
N GLY A 36 1.94 -16.01 -38.63
CA GLY A 36 0.71 -16.81 -38.64
C GLY A 36 0.67 -17.91 -39.72
N SER A 37 0.79 -17.59 -41.02
CA SER A 37 0.50 -18.57 -42.08
C SER A 37 1.72 -19.39 -42.55
N LYS A 38 2.91 -18.80 -42.59
CA LYS A 38 4.20 -19.51 -42.78
C LYS A 38 5.22 -18.75 -41.96
N SER A 39 5.75 -19.34 -40.89
CA SER A 39 6.70 -18.72 -39.95
C SER A 39 8.09 -18.46 -40.55
N ILE A 40 8.14 -17.88 -41.75
CA ILE A 40 9.34 -17.60 -42.54
C ILE A 40 9.46 -16.08 -42.67
N CYS A 41 10.66 -15.57 -42.41
CA CYS A 41 11.00 -14.17 -42.66
C CYS A 41 11.55 -14.01 -44.07
N ARG A 42 10.97 -13.14 -44.90
CA ARG A 42 11.46 -12.89 -46.26
C ARG A 42 12.75 -12.07 -46.32
N VAL A 43 13.06 -11.34 -45.25
CA VAL A 43 14.28 -10.51 -45.13
C VAL A 43 15.52 -11.38 -44.91
N HIS A 44 15.39 -12.40 -44.07
CA HIS A 44 16.47 -13.34 -43.72
C HIS A 44 16.35 -14.70 -44.43
N GLN A 45 15.27 -14.91 -45.18
CA GLN A 45 14.95 -16.17 -45.89
C GLN A 45 15.05 -17.44 -45.03
N CYS A 46 14.73 -17.33 -43.74
CA CYS A 46 14.78 -18.43 -42.77
C CYS A 46 13.55 -18.44 -41.86
N SER A 47 13.42 -19.50 -41.05
CA SER A 47 12.38 -19.58 -40.01
C SER A 47 12.59 -18.47 -38.98
N ILE A 48 11.51 -17.84 -38.53
CA ILE A 48 11.57 -16.71 -37.60
C ILE A 48 12.21 -17.10 -36.25
N GLY A 49 12.05 -18.36 -35.84
CA GLY A 49 12.70 -18.93 -34.64
C GLY A 49 14.21 -19.14 -34.77
N GLN A 50 14.79 -19.00 -35.97
CA GLN A 50 16.22 -19.10 -36.23
C GLN A 50 16.89 -17.73 -36.44
N ILE A 51 16.13 -16.64 -36.30
CA ILE A 51 16.67 -15.29 -36.39
C ILE A 51 17.33 -14.96 -35.05
N GLU A 52 18.62 -14.65 -35.09
CA GLU A 52 19.39 -14.20 -33.93
C GLU A 52 19.61 -12.67 -33.92
N ALA A 53 19.48 -12.02 -35.09
CA ALA A 53 19.54 -10.57 -35.24
C ALA A 53 18.77 -10.10 -36.48
N CYS A 54 18.09 -8.96 -36.40
CA CYS A 54 17.31 -8.38 -37.50
C CYS A 54 17.37 -6.84 -37.47
N PRO A 55 17.60 -6.16 -38.62
CA PRO A 55 17.63 -4.69 -38.67
C PRO A 55 16.31 -4.05 -38.21
N GLN A 56 15.17 -4.72 -38.47
CA GLN A 56 13.87 -4.24 -37.98
C GLN A 56 13.77 -4.24 -36.44
N TRP A 57 14.52 -5.09 -35.73
CA TRP A 57 14.54 -5.08 -34.25
C TRP A 57 15.23 -3.83 -33.70
N GLU A 58 16.19 -3.24 -34.42
CA GLU A 58 16.84 -1.99 -34.01
C GLU A 58 15.89 -0.79 -34.11
N THR A 59 15.04 -0.74 -35.16
CA THR A 59 14.01 0.30 -35.30
C THR A 59 12.88 0.09 -34.29
N GLY A 60 12.51 -1.16 -34.01
CA GLY A 60 11.54 -1.53 -32.97
C GLY A 60 12.00 -1.17 -31.55
N ARG A 61 13.31 -1.07 -31.30
CA ARG A 61 13.90 -0.67 -30.02
C ARG A 61 13.47 0.73 -29.54
N ILE A 62 13.11 1.61 -30.49
CA ILE A 62 12.59 2.96 -30.19
C ILE A 62 11.13 2.88 -29.72
N VAL A 63 10.37 1.91 -30.22
CA VAL A 63 8.99 1.67 -29.78
C VAL A 63 8.98 0.96 -28.42
N SER A 64 10.01 0.14 -28.13
CA SER A 64 10.16 -0.49 -26.81
C SER A 64 10.63 0.42 -25.69
N GLY A 65 11.52 1.37 -25.98
CA GLY A 65 11.88 2.41 -25.01
C GLY A 65 10.70 3.31 -24.61
N ALA A 66 9.62 3.35 -25.41
CA ALA A 66 8.41 4.11 -25.08
C ALA A 66 7.38 3.31 -24.25
N TYR A 67 7.51 1.99 -24.13
CA TYR A 67 6.70 1.17 -23.22
C TYR A 67 7.49 0.66 -21.99
N GLU A 68 8.81 0.86 -21.95
CA GLU A 68 9.67 0.55 -20.80
C GLU A 68 9.60 1.61 -19.68
N THR A 69 8.42 2.22 -19.50
CA THR A 69 8.03 2.95 -18.28
C THR A 69 6.54 2.77 -17.91
N ASP A 70 5.87 1.73 -18.42
CA ASP A 70 4.48 1.41 -17.99
C ASP A 70 4.41 0.27 -16.96
N LEU A 71 5.55 -0.25 -16.47
CA LEU A 71 5.60 -0.98 -15.19
C LEU A 71 5.56 -0.06 -13.96
N ASP A 72 5.66 1.26 -14.17
CA ASP A 72 5.53 2.28 -13.11
C ASP A 72 4.14 2.97 -13.12
N ARG A 73 3.25 2.57 -14.05
CA ARG A 73 1.95 3.23 -14.25
C ARG A 73 0.85 2.74 -13.32
N THR A 74 1.14 1.75 -12.48
CA THR A 74 0.51 1.64 -11.17
C THR A 74 1.60 1.98 -10.16
N ALA A 75 1.72 3.26 -9.78
CA ALA A 75 2.56 3.70 -8.66
C ALA A 75 2.50 2.63 -7.57
N ALA A 76 3.60 1.90 -7.40
CA ALA A 76 3.67 0.79 -6.47
C ALA A 76 3.16 1.32 -5.14
N LYS A 77 2.13 0.68 -4.58
CA LYS A 77 1.56 1.10 -3.32
C LYS A 77 2.69 1.00 -2.29
N THR A 78 3.19 2.13 -1.81
CA THR A 78 4.27 2.12 -0.83
C THR A 78 3.77 1.51 0.47
N GLU A 79 4.66 0.90 1.25
CA GLU A 79 4.31 0.34 2.56
C GLU A 79 3.59 1.38 3.45
N GLU A 80 4.00 2.64 3.35
CA GLU A 80 3.37 3.79 4.03
C GLU A 80 1.90 3.98 3.62
N MET A 81 1.60 3.88 2.32
CA MET A 81 0.22 3.96 1.81
C MET A 81 -0.63 2.77 2.25
N GLU A 82 -0.03 1.58 2.33
CA GLU A 82 -0.70 0.40 2.87
C GLU A 82 -1.08 0.59 4.34
N GLN A 83 -0.12 1.06 5.14
CA GLN A 83 -0.35 1.34 6.55
C GLN A 83 -1.48 2.36 6.76
N VAL A 84 -1.48 3.47 6.01
CA VAL A 84 -2.56 4.48 6.13
C VAL A 84 -3.91 3.90 5.74
N GLU A 85 -3.97 3.06 4.71
CA GLU A 85 -5.23 2.45 4.28
C GLU A 85 -5.80 1.48 5.33
N GLU A 86 -4.94 0.70 5.99
CA GLU A 86 -5.33 -0.17 7.10
C GLU A 86 -5.81 0.65 8.29
N GLU A 87 -5.07 1.70 8.66
CA GLU A 87 -5.44 2.55 9.79
C GLU A 87 -6.75 3.31 9.54
N LEU A 88 -7.02 3.78 8.32
CA LEU A 88 -8.32 4.36 7.95
C LEU A 88 -9.46 3.35 8.06
N LYS A 89 -9.23 2.10 7.66
CA LYS A 89 -10.23 1.03 7.75
C LYS A 89 -10.55 0.68 9.20
N ASP A 90 -9.53 0.66 10.05
CA ASP A 90 -9.64 0.30 11.46
C ASP A 90 -10.05 1.49 12.35
N TYR A 91 -10.10 2.72 11.82
CA TYR A 91 -10.44 3.92 12.57
C TYR A 91 -11.73 3.81 13.41
N PRO A 92 -12.89 3.35 12.88
CA PRO A 92 -14.10 3.16 13.69
C PRO A 92 -13.94 2.11 14.80
N TRP A 93 -13.05 1.13 14.61
CA TRP A 93 -12.72 0.15 15.64
C TRP A 93 -11.80 0.76 16.70
N MET A 94 -10.79 1.54 16.30
CA MET A 94 -9.88 2.22 17.23
C MET A 94 -10.64 3.13 18.20
N LEU A 95 -11.61 3.92 17.73
CA LEU A 95 -12.44 4.77 18.59
C LEU A 95 -13.24 3.96 19.63
N ARG A 96 -13.88 2.86 19.21
CA ARG A 96 -14.64 1.99 20.13
C ARG A 96 -13.73 1.28 21.13
N GLU A 97 -12.52 0.92 20.71
CA GLU A 97 -11.55 0.28 21.58
C GLU A 97 -10.95 1.25 22.60
N ILE A 98 -10.69 2.51 22.21
CA ILE A 98 -10.30 3.58 23.12
C ILE A 98 -11.37 3.76 24.21
N GLU A 99 -12.63 3.88 23.81
CA GLU A 99 -13.76 4.03 24.74
C GLU A 99 -13.86 2.84 25.71
N ARG A 100 -13.76 1.62 25.20
CA ARG A 100 -13.77 0.40 26.01
C ARG A 100 -12.61 0.37 27.01
N LEU A 101 -11.40 0.73 26.58
CA LEU A 101 -10.20 0.75 27.43
C LEU A 101 -10.31 1.83 28.52
N ARG A 102 -10.82 3.02 28.19
CA ARG A 102 -11.08 4.10 29.17
C ARG A 102 -12.07 3.63 30.24
N GLY A 103 -13.19 3.02 29.84
CA GLY A 103 -14.17 2.48 30.78
C GLY A 103 -13.60 1.40 31.71
N LEU A 104 -12.74 0.51 31.20
CA LEU A 104 -12.06 -0.50 32.03
C LEU A 104 -11.10 0.11 33.06
N LEU A 105 -10.41 1.19 32.69
CA LEU A 105 -9.48 1.87 33.58
C LEU A 105 -10.22 2.68 34.66
N GLU A 106 -11.38 3.24 34.34
CA GLU A 106 -12.21 4.04 35.26
C GLU A 106 -12.98 3.18 36.28
N GLN A 107 -13.63 2.09 35.85
CA GLN A 107 -14.43 1.21 36.73
C GLN A 107 -13.66 0.66 37.94
N VAL A 108 -12.36 0.45 37.78
CA VAL A 108 -11.51 -0.10 38.84
C VAL A 108 -11.11 0.96 39.88
N GLY A 109 -11.14 2.25 39.52
CA GLY A 109 -10.97 3.36 40.48
C GLY A 109 -12.15 3.50 41.44
N ALA A 110 -13.37 3.18 40.97
CA ALA A 110 -14.59 3.23 41.78
C ALA A 110 -14.79 1.99 42.68
N GLY A 111 -14.28 0.81 42.28
CA GLY A 111 -14.45 -0.44 43.02
C GLY A 111 -13.47 -0.68 44.18
N MET A 112 -12.41 0.12 44.29
CA MET A 112 -11.35 -0.08 45.31
C MET A 112 -11.68 0.54 46.68
N THR A 113 -12.71 1.38 46.78
CA THR A 113 -13.14 2.01 48.04
C THR A 113 -14.11 1.17 48.85
N GLY A 114 -14.68 0.09 48.28
CA GLY A 114 -15.73 -0.72 48.92
C GLY A 114 -15.25 -1.85 49.85
N VAL A 115 -13.94 -2.09 50.00
CA VAL A 115 -13.41 -3.25 50.77
C VAL A 115 -13.14 -2.92 52.24
N TYR A 116 -13.36 -1.67 52.69
CA TYR A 116 -13.19 -1.27 54.10
C TYR A 116 -14.45 -1.52 54.96
N GLY A 117 -15.22 -2.55 54.66
CA GLY A 117 -16.26 -3.06 55.58
C GLY A 117 -15.62 -3.84 56.74
N LEU A 118 -16.35 -3.96 57.86
CA LEU A 118 -15.94 -4.61 59.11
C LEU A 118 -15.31 -6.03 58.96
N ASP A 119 -15.49 -6.69 57.81
CA ASP A 119 -14.84 -7.94 57.42
C ASP A 119 -13.34 -7.85 57.08
N ALA A 120 -12.79 -6.63 56.90
CA ALA A 120 -11.35 -6.41 56.66
C ALA A 120 -10.49 -6.48 57.93
N ALA A 121 -11.11 -6.51 59.12
CA ALA A 121 -10.42 -6.57 60.41
C ALA A 121 -9.92 -7.98 60.78
N MET A 122 -10.31 -9.01 60.03
CA MET A 122 -9.93 -10.39 60.31
C MET A 122 -8.71 -10.79 59.47
N PRO A 123 -7.53 -11.04 60.07
CA PRO A 123 -6.32 -11.39 59.31
C PRO A 123 -6.50 -12.78 58.67
N LYS A 124 -6.85 -12.82 57.39
CA LYS A 124 -6.83 -14.05 56.59
C LYS A 124 -5.38 -14.39 56.21
N GLY A 125 -5.05 -15.68 56.24
CA GLY A 125 -3.70 -16.21 56.14
C GLY A 125 -2.84 -15.57 55.04
N LYS A 126 -1.65 -15.11 55.43
CA LYS A 126 -0.63 -14.48 54.58
C LYS A 126 -0.11 -15.49 53.55
N GLY A 127 -0.63 -15.50 52.32
CA GLY A 127 -0.12 -16.42 51.30
C GLY A 127 -0.46 -16.18 49.82
N GLY A 128 -1.49 -15.39 49.47
CA GLY A 128 -1.96 -15.33 48.07
C GLY A 128 -2.22 -13.94 47.48
N HIS A 129 -2.07 -12.85 48.24
CA HIS A 129 -2.51 -11.52 47.79
C HIS A 129 -1.46 -10.74 46.99
N ALA A 130 -0.16 -11.02 47.13
CA ALA A 130 0.88 -10.29 46.38
C ALA A 130 0.79 -10.57 44.87
N ASP A 131 0.63 -11.83 44.47
CA ASP A 131 0.57 -12.23 43.05
C ASP A 131 -0.68 -11.68 42.34
N THR A 132 -1.82 -11.57 43.03
CA THR A 132 -3.04 -10.99 42.45
C THR A 132 -2.93 -9.49 42.20
N VAL A 133 -2.34 -8.73 43.13
CA VAL A 133 -2.09 -7.29 42.96
C VAL A 133 -1.08 -7.03 41.84
N HIS A 134 0.01 -7.80 41.76
CA HIS A 134 0.99 -7.67 40.69
C HIS A 134 0.41 -7.98 39.31
N ARG A 135 -0.42 -9.04 39.19
CA ARG A 135 -1.10 -9.37 37.94
C ARG A 135 -2.06 -8.28 37.47
N GLU A 136 -2.82 -7.69 38.39
CA GLU A 136 -3.73 -6.58 38.07
C GLU A 136 -2.96 -5.31 37.66
N ALA A 137 -1.85 -4.98 38.33
CA ALA A 137 -0.99 -3.88 37.92
C ALA A 137 -0.44 -4.07 36.49
N ASN A 138 0.07 -5.26 36.16
CA ASN A 138 0.56 -5.58 34.82
C ASN A 138 -0.53 -5.53 33.75
N LYS A 139 -1.76 -5.95 34.06
CA LYS A 139 -2.91 -5.81 33.14
C LYS A 139 -3.23 -4.34 32.88
N ARG A 140 -3.24 -3.50 33.92
CA ARG A 140 -3.48 -2.06 33.79
C ARG A 140 -2.41 -1.40 32.93
N GLU A 141 -1.15 -1.73 33.14
CA GLU A 141 -0.05 -1.19 32.34
C GLU A 141 -0.20 -1.56 30.84
N LYS A 142 -0.56 -2.81 30.54
CA LYS A 142 -0.85 -3.24 29.16
C LYS A 142 -2.03 -2.48 28.54
N HIS A 143 -3.10 -2.27 29.30
CA HIS A 143 -4.25 -1.49 28.84
C HIS A 143 -3.89 -0.03 28.59
N TRP A 144 -3.13 0.59 29.50
CA TRP A 144 -2.61 1.95 29.32
C TRP A 144 -1.70 2.09 28.11
N SER A 145 -0.77 1.15 27.92
CA SER A 145 0.15 1.16 26.77
C SER A 145 -0.62 1.05 25.45
N ARG A 146 -1.58 0.12 25.37
CA ARG A 146 -2.45 -0.05 24.20
C ARG A 146 -3.33 1.18 23.95
N LEU A 147 -3.89 1.78 25.00
CA LEU A 147 -4.68 3.00 24.91
C LEU A 147 -3.86 4.13 24.29
N LYS A 148 -2.67 4.40 24.83
CA LYS A 148 -1.76 5.43 24.31
C LYS A 148 -1.40 5.22 22.85
N GLN A 149 -1.15 3.97 22.44
CA GLN A 149 -0.84 3.65 21.05
C GLN A 149 -2.02 3.94 20.11
N LEU A 150 -3.24 3.57 20.51
CA LEU A 150 -4.44 3.83 19.70
C LEU A 150 -4.75 5.33 19.64
N GLU A 151 -4.65 6.05 20.76
CA GLU A 151 -4.83 7.50 20.81
C GLU A 151 -3.81 8.22 19.93
N ALA A 152 -2.54 7.82 19.97
CA ALA A 152 -1.51 8.40 19.11
C ALA A 152 -1.83 8.20 17.62
N LYS A 153 -2.32 7.01 17.22
CA LYS A 153 -2.73 6.73 15.84
C LYS A 153 -3.91 7.60 15.41
N VAL A 154 -4.95 7.68 16.24
CA VAL A 154 -6.16 8.48 15.96
C VAL A 154 -5.80 9.97 15.85
N THR A 155 -5.07 10.52 16.81
CA THR A 155 -4.65 11.93 16.79
C THR A 155 -3.83 12.27 15.54
N ARG A 156 -2.94 11.36 15.13
CA ARG A 156 -2.13 11.53 13.91
C ARG A 156 -2.99 11.57 12.65
N LEU A 157 -3.99 10.70 12.54
CA LEU A 157 -4.91 10.68 11.41
C LEU A 157 -5.82 11.90 11.40
N ASP A 158 -6.34 12.32 12.57
CA ASP A 158 -7.20 13.49 12.68
C ASP A 158 -6.44 14.76 12.26
N ALA A 159 -5.19 14.92 12.72
CA ALA A 159 -4.34 16.03 12.32
C ALA A 159 -4.02 16.04 10.81
N ALA A 160 -3.87 14.87 10.18
CA ALA A 160 -3.68 14.76 8.74
C ALA A 160 -5.00 15.04 7.97
N ALA A 161 -6.13 14.59 8.50
CA ALA A 161 -7.46 14.82 7.92
C ALA A 161 -7.84 16.31 7.87
N GLU A 162 -7.40 17.09 8.86
CA GLU A 162 -7.64 18.54 8.91
C GLU A 162 -6.93 19.31 7.78
N ARG A 163 -5.79 18.81 7.28
CA ARG A 163 -5.00 19.44 6.22
C ARG A 163 -5.61 19.26 4.83
N VAL A 164 -6.56 18.35 4.67
CA VAL A 164 -7.24 18.08 3.39
C VAL A 164 -8.13 19.26 3.02
N GLN A 165 -7.69 20.05 2.02
CA GLN A 165 -8.35 21.28 1.56
C GLN A 165 -9.57 21.04 0.66
N ASP A 166 -9.57 19.97 -0.13
CA ASP A 166 -10.66 19.71 -1.07
C ASP A 166 -11.89 19.19 -0.31
N ASN A 167 -12.96 20.00 -0.30
CA ASN A 167 -14.24 19.68 0.34
C ASN A 167 -14.78 18.30 -0.07
N ARG A 168 -14.68 17.93 -1.34
CA ARG A 168 -15.21 16.65 -1.82
C ARG A 168 -14.40 15.49 -1.27
N LYS A 169 -13.07 15.60 -1.27
CA LYS A 169 -12.16 14.62 -0.67
C LYS A 169 -12.32 14.53 0.84
N ARG A 170 -12.56 15.66 1.50
CA ARG A 170 -12.87 15.71 2.94
C ARG A 170 -14.15 14.94 3.27
N THR A 171 -15.19 15.06 2.45
CA THR A 171 -16.41 14.25 2.61
C THR A 171 -16.13 12.76 2.40
N VAL A 172 -15.36 12.38 1.36
CA VAL A 172 -14.94 10.97 1.17
C VAL A 172 -14.24 10.45 2.43
N LEU A 173 -13.27 11.22 2.94
CA LEU A 173 -12.46 10.85 4.09
C LEU A 173 -13.31 10.69 5.36
N ALA A 174 -14.20 11.64 5.64
CA ALA A 174 -15.12 11.55 6.77
C ALA A 174 -15.99 10.28 6.69
N CYS A 175 -16.57 9.97 5.53
CA CYS A 175 -17.36 8.76 5.36
C CYS A 175 -16.53 7.48 5.52
N LEU A 176 -15.23 7.49 5.14
CA LEU A 176 -14.32 6.37 5.38
C LEU A 176 -14.03 6.19 6.88
N MET A 177 -13.77 7.29 7.59
CA MET A 177 -13.51 7.30 9.04
C MET A 177 -14.76 6.90 9.85
N GLU A 178 -15.96 7.19 9.35
CA GLU A 178 -17.22 6.68 9.91
C GLU A 178 -17.45 5.18 9.64
N GLY A 179 -16.65 4.56 8.77
CA GLY A 179 -16.78 3.15 8.41
C GLY A 179 -17.90 2.87 7.40
N GLN A 180 -18.32 3.86 6.63
CA GLN A 180 -19.35 3.67 5.60
C GLN A 180 -18.86 2.76 4.47
N ARG A 181 -19.78 2.02 3.85
CA ARG A 181 -19.42 1.13 2.74
C ARG A 181 -19.09 1.94 1.49
N MET A 182 -18.07 1.53 0.73
CA MET A 182 -17.63 2.19 -0.51
C MET A 182 -18.79 2.50 -1.49
N ASN A 183 -19.76 1.59 -1.62
CA ASN A 183 -20.92 1.79 -2.48
C ASN A 183 -21.87 2.89 -1.97
N GLN A 184 -22.00 3.06 -0.65
CA GLN A 184 -22.80 4.13 -0.04
C GLN A 184 -22.10 5.48 -0.24
N ILE A 185 -20.78 5.52 -0.04
CA ILE A 185 -19.96 6.71 -0.27
C ILE A 185 -20.07 7.16 -1.74
N ALA A 186 -19.95 6.22 -2.70
CA ALA A 186 -20.05 6.52 -4.12
C ALA A 186 -21.42 7.14 -4.47
N ARG A 187 -22.50 6.61 -3.90
CA ARG A 187 -23.86 7.14 -4.06
C ARG A 187 -24.04 8.51 -3.41
N HIS A 188 -23.50 8.70 -2.21
CA HIS A 188 -23.57 9.96 -1.48
C HIS A 188 -22.87 11.10 -2.22
N ILE A 189 -21.73 10.81 -2.84
CA ILE A 189 -20.88 11.80 -3.53
C ILE A 189 -21.24 11.93 -5.03
N GLY A 190 -22.08 11.04 -5.55
CA GLY A 190 -22.53 11.04 -6.94
C GLY A 190 -21.42 10.71 -7.93
N VAL A 191 -20.58 9.70 -7.63
CA VAL A 191 -19.46 9.27 -8.50
C VAL A 191 -19.53 7.79 -8.82
N SER A 192 -18.87 7.39 -9.91
CA SER A 192 -18.65 5.98 -10.21
C SER A 192 -17.74 5.34 -9.15
N ARG A 193 -17.87 4.01 -8.98
CA ARG A 193 -17.02 3.23 -8.06
C ARG A 193 -15.53 3.38 -8.40
N GLN A 194 -15.19 3.39 -9.69
CA GLN A 194 -13.82 3.59 -10.14
C GLN A 194 -13.28 4.95 -9.72
N ARG A 195 -14.05 6.02 -9.97
CA ARG A 195 -13.64 7.38 -9.60
C ARG A 195 -13.46 7.53 -8.09
N LEU A 196 -14.29 6.85 -7.30
CA LEU A 196 -14.13 6.83 -5.84
C LEU A 196 -12.83 6.12 -5.40
N HIS A 197 -12.46 5.01 -6.04
CA HIS A 197 -11.19 4.33 -5.75
C HIS A 197 -9.97 5.19 -6.12
N GLU A 198 -10.05 5.95 -7.22
CA GLU A 198 -9.02 6.93 -7.59
C GLU A 198 -8.91 8.04 -6.54
N MET A 199 -10.03 8.64 -6.15
CA MET A 199 -10.05 9.68 -5.11
C MET A 199 -9.52 9.15 -3.76
N LYS A 200 -9.89 7.92 -3.40
CA LYS A 200 -9.34 7.25 -2.21
C LYS A 200 -7.83 7.07 -2.32
N ARG A 201 -7.32 6.62 -3.47
CA ARG A 201 -5.88 6.42 -3.68
C ARG A 201 -5.11 7.73 -3.58
N GLU A 202 -5.64 8.80 -4.16
CA GLU A 202 -5.09 10.15 -4.02
C GLU A 202 -5.08 10.61 -2.56
N LEU A 203 -6.19 10.41 -1.83
CA LEU A 203 -6.28 10.72 -0.40
C LEU A 203 -5.24 9.96 0.43
N VAL A 204 -5.12 8.65 0.23
CA VAL A 204 -4.14 7.81 0.95
C VAL A 204 -2.72 8.28 0.66
N ARG A 205 -2.43 8.71 -0.57
CA ARG A 205 -1.12 9.27 -0.92
C ARG A 205 -0.85 10.56 -0.15
N THR A 206 -1.77 11.53 -0.19
CA THR A 206 -1.62 12.80 0.53
C THR A 206 -1.47 12.58 2.04
N LEU A 207 -2.26 11.68 2.62
CA LEU A 207 -2.17 11.35 4.04
C LEU A 207 -0.83 10.68 4.38
N ALA A 208 -0.32 9.80 3.53
CA ALA A 208 0.99 9.18 3.74
C ALA A 208 2.12 10.22 3.66
N GLU A 209 2.05 11.14 2.70
CA GLU A 209 2.99 12.26 2.58
C GLU A 209 2.94 13.17 3.82
N ASP A 210 1.76 13.53 4.32
CA ASP A 210 1.65 14.38 5.53
C ASP A 210 2.16 13.67 6.79
N ILE A 211 1.90 12.37 6.92
CA ILE A 211 2.23 11.60 8.13
C ILE A 211 3.69 11.17 8.18
N PHE A 212 4.28 10.81 7.04
CA PHE A 212 5.64 10.28 6.95
C PHE A 212 6.63 11.26 6.31
N GLY A 213 6.15 12.29 5.62
CA GLY A 213 6.99 13.33 5.02
C GLY A 213 7.71 14.18 6.04
N GLU A 214 7.06 14.51 7.16
CA GLU A 214 7.67 15.28 8.28
C GLU A 214 8.90 14.57 8.86
N LYS A 215 8.95 13.23 8.85
CA LYS A 215 10.12 12.46 9.34
C LYS A 215 11.40 12.67 8.51
N ARG A 216 11.30 13.22 7.30
CA ARG A 216 12.46 13.45 6.42
C ARG A 216 13.15 14.78 6.71
N GLU A 217 12.47 15.73 7.34
CA GLU A 217 13.02 17.07 7.61
C GLU A 217 13.88 17.09 8.89
N ASP A 218 13.63 16.19 9.84
CA ASP A 218 14.38 16.09 11.11
C ASP A 218 15.77 15.41 11.00
N ILE A 219 16.18 15.00 9.80
CA ILE A 219 17.47 14.31 9.53
C ILE A 219 18.44 15.18 8.72
N SER A 220 18.06 16.41 8.34
CA SER A 220 18.96 17.36 7.64
C SER A 220 19.57 18.41 8.56
#